data_AF-A0A820Z9V9-F1
#
_entry.id   AF-A0A820Z9V9-F1
#
_cell.length_a   1.000
_cell.length_b   1.000
_cell.length_c   1.000
_cell.angle_alpha   90.00
_cell.angle_beta   90.00
_cell.angle_gamma   90.00
#
_symmetry.space_group_name_H-M   'P 1'
#
loop_
_entity.id
_entity.type
_entity.pdbx_description
1 polymer ?
#
loop_
_entity_poly.entity_id
_entity_poly.type
_entity_poly.pdbx_seq_one_letter_code
_entity_poly.pdbx_strand_id
1 'polypeptide(L)'
;MSLSCAIETCKRKSRAICHCCNKNLCPDHFKEHVDLINSRMNPLADEINTLDNQLSLLNADEVIDKCRQKLDKWRHECHATVDRFYEEKCQELQQRCVEKVGEKRKKLHQLKLKINELIREQEATHDDICSLKATINDIKRDVDQFEENGIVVDVDPLIINQNLVYIEQWTSNELDISTLSSPYRMVFLYGFTTNFGMIQNGHNQ
;
A
#
# COMPACT_ATOMS: atom_id res chain seq x y z
N MET A 1 28.15 51.65 -40.36
CA MET A 1 27.81 52.41 -39.13
C MET A 1 28.37 51.63 -37.95
N SER A 2 29.09 52.28 -37.03
CA SER A 2 29.67 51.60 -35.86
C SER A 2 28.65 51.52 -34.73
N LEU A 3 28.30 50.31 -34.30
CA LEU A 3 27.38 50.09 -33.18
C LEU A 3 28.05 50.49 -31.85
N SER A 4 27.30 51.13 -30.96
CA SER A 4 27.74 51.42 -29.60
C SER A 4 27.71 50.17 -28.73
N CYS A 5 28.49 50.16 -27.65
CA CYS A 5 28.39 49.13 -26.62
C CYS A 5 26.97 49.15 -26.01
N ALA A 6 26.41 47.97 -25.74
CA ALA A 6 25.06 47.78 -25.19
C ALA A 6 24.95 48.18 -23.70
N ILE A 7 26.04 48.59 -23.07
CA ILE A 7 26.06 49.16 -21.72
C ILE A 7 25.92 50.67 -21.87
N GLU A 8 24.81 51.22 -21.40
CA GLU A 8 24.41 52.63 -21.62
C GLU A 8 25.45 53.64 -21.14
N THR A 9 26.21 53.31 -20.09
CA THR A 9 27.28 54.16 -19.54
C THR A 9 28.59 54.08 -20.33
N CYS A 10 28.71 53.16 -21.29
CA CYS A 10 29.92 52.93 -22.05
C CYS A 10 29.94 53.71 -23.37
N LYS A 11 30.84 54.70 -23.47
CA LYS A 11 31.03 55.49 -24.70
C LYS A 11 31.83 54.78 -25.81
N ARG A 12 32.31 53.55 -25.57
CA ARG A 12 33.15 52.82 -26.53
C ARG A 12 32.30 52.14 -27.60
N LYS A 13 32.87 52.03 -28.81
CA LYS A 13 32.24 51.29 -29.91
C LYS A 13 32.28 49.79 -29.62
N SER A 14 31.20 49.10 -29.96
CA SER A 14 31.18 47.63 -29.93
C SER A 14 32.16 47.09 -30.98
N ARG A 15 32.82 45.98 -30.62
CA ARG A 15 33.71 45.22 -31.51
C ARG A 15 33.42 43.72 -31.51
N ALA A 16 32.56 43.26 -30.61
CA ALA A 16 32.14 41.87 -30.50
C ALA A 16 30.65 41.83 -30.19
N ILE A 17 29.98 40.79 -30.68
CA ILE A 17 28.60 40.48 -30.31
C ILE A 17 28.61 39.19 -29.48
N CYS A 18 27.92 39.19 -28.34
CA CYS A 18 27.69 37.96 -27.60
C CYS A 18 26.52 37.21 -28.26
N HIS A 19 26.79 36.08 -28.89
CA HIS A 19 25.76 35.28 -29.56
C HIS A 19 24.76 34.63 -28.59
N CYS A 20 25.12 34.47 -27.31
CA CYS A 20 24.23 33.91 -26.29
C CYS A 20 23.10 34.87 -25.89
N CYS A 21 23.34 36.19 -25.94
CA CYS A 21 22.36 37.21 -25.54
C CYS A 21 22.11 38.30 -26.60
N ASN A 22 22.71 38.15 -27.79
CA ASN A 22 22.67 39.08 -28.93
C ASN A 22 23.05 40.54 -28.59
N LYS A 23 23.95 40.73 -27.61
CA LYS A 23 24.39 42.07 -27.16
C LYS A 23 25.70 42.48 -27.82
N ASN A 24 25.73 43.68 -28.38
CA ASN A 24 26.92 44.32 -28.94
C ASN A 24 27.78 44.89 -27.81
N LEU A 25 28.98 44.34 -27.58
CA LEU A 25 29.85 44.73 -26.47
C LEU A 25 31.20 45.27 -26.98
N CYS A 26 31.81 46.18 -26.23
CA CYS A 26 33.22 46.53 -26.43
C CYS A 26 34.11 45.43 -25.83
N PRO A 27 35.42 45.34 -26.18
CA PRO A 27 36.28 44.25 -25.72
C PRO A 27 36.30 44.05 -24.20
N ASP A 28 36.40 45.13 -23.42
CA ASP A 28 36.46 45.07 -21.96
C ASP A 28 35.16 44.52 -21.36
N HIS A 29 34.01 45.06 -21.79
CA HIS A 29 32.70 44.59 -21.31
C HIS A 29 32.33 43.21 -21.87
N PHE A 30 32.88 42.79 -23.01
CA PHE A 30 32.74 41.43 -23.50
C PHE A 30 33.49 40.45 -22.59
N LYS A 31 34.71 40.79 -22.17
CA LYS A 31 35.48 40.01 -21.20
C LYS A 31 34.77 39.93 -19.85
N GLU A 32 34.35 41.05 -19.28
CA GLU A 32 33.57 41.07 -18.03
C GLU A 32 32.26 40.27 -18.13
N HIS A 33 31.61 40.32 -19.28
CA HIS A 33 30.38 39.55 -19.52
C HIS A 33 30.64 38.04 -19.55
N VAL A 34 31.72 37.59 -20.20
CA VAL A 34 32.13 36.18 -20.21
C VAL A 34 32.57 35.74 -18.82
N ASP A 35 33.34 36.56 -18.11
CA ASP A 35 33.79 36.29 -16.74
C ASP A 35 32.60 36.19 -15.78
N LEU A 36 31.58 37.05 -15.93
CA LEU A 36 30.35 37.00 -15.14
C LEU A 36 29.48 35.78 -15.46
N ILE A 37 29.45 35.32 -16.71
CA ILE A 37 28.73 34.09 -17.08
C ILE A 37 29.45 32.88 -16.49
N ASN A 38 30.76 32.80 -16.65
CA ASN A 38 31.58 31.69 -16.13
C ASN A 38 31.56 31.63 -14.60
N SER A 39 31.56 32.78 -13.91
CA SER A 39 31.46 32.80 -12.45
C SER A 39 30.12 32.26 -11.93
N ARG A 40 29.07 32.26 -12.75
CA ARG A 40 27.77 31.64 -12.43
C ARG A 40 27.71 30.16 -12.74
N MET A 41 28.64 29.61 -13.52
CA MET A 41 28.69 28.16 -13.80
C MET A 41 29.24 27.37 -12.61
N ASN A 42 30.20 27.93 -11.87
CA ASN A 42 30.80 27.24 -10.73
C ASN A 42 29.77 26.89 -9.64
N PRO A 43 28.89 27.82 -9.18
CA PRO A 43 27.84 27.47 -8.22
C PRO A 43 26.89 26.38 -8.71
N LEU A 44 26.53 26.36 -10.00
CA LEU A 44 25.67 25.32 -10.56
C LEU A 44 26.36 23.96 -10.59
N ALA A 45 27.67 23.92 -10.88
CA ALA A 45 28.46 22.70 -10.79
C ALA A 45 28.55 22.20 -9.34
N ASP A 46 28.73 23.11 -8.38
CA ASP A 46 28.73 22.78 -6.96
C ASP A 46 27.37 22.24 -6.48
N GLU A 47 26.26 22.83 -6.95
CA GLU A 47 24.90 22.32 -6.71
C GLU A 47 24.69 20.92 -7.30
N ILE A 48 25.10 20.69 -8.55
CA ILE A 48 25.03 19.36 -9.19
C ILE A 48 25.85 18.34 -8.42
N ASN A 49 27.08 18.67 -8.03
CA ASN A 49 27.94 17.78 -7.25
C ASN A 49 27.33 17.50 -5.86
N THR A 50 26.67 18.48 -5.25
CA THR A 50 25.97 18.28 -3.98
C THR A 50 24.81 17.30 -4.13
N LEU A 51 24.00 17.46 -5.19
CA LEU A 51 22.91 16.54 -5.51
C LEU A 51 23.40 15.13 -5.83
N ASP A 52 24.49 15.00 -6.61
CA ASP A 52 25.10 13.71 -6.93
C ASP A 52 25.62 12.99 -5.68
N ASN A 53 26.26 13.72 -4.77
CA ASN A 53 26.66 13.18 -3.47
C ASN A 53 25.44 12.74 -2.64
N GLN A 54 24.35 13.52 -2.63
CA GLN A 54 23.11 13.15 -1.93
C GLN A 54 22.49 11.88 -2.52
N LEU A 55 22.41 11.77 -3.84
CA LEU A 55 21.90 10.59 -4.54
C LEU A 55 22.79 9.37 -4.28
N SER A 56 24.12 9.55 -4.25
CA SER A 56 25.08 8.49 -3.93
C SER A 56 24.96 7.98 -2.50
N LEU A 57 24.46 8.81 -1.58
CA LEU A 57 24.17 8.42 -0.19
C LEU A 57 22.81 7.73 -0.03
N LEU A 58 21.92 7.81 -1.01
CA LEU A 58 20.64 7.10 -0.95
C LEU A 58 20.88 5.59 -1.09
N ASN A 59 20.62 4.87 0.00
CA ASN A 59 20.64 3.42 -0.02
C ASN A 59 19.27 2.88 -0.41
N ALA A 60 19.16 2.37 -1.64
CA ALA A 60 17.94 1.77 -2.15
C ALA A 60 17.46 0.60 -1.27
N ASP A 61 18.38 -0.21 -0.75
CA ASP A 61 18.03 -1.34 0.11
C ASP A 61 17.40 -0.86 1.42
N GLU A 62 17.90 0.22 2.01
CA GLU A 62 17.32 0.79 3.24
C GLU A 62 15.89 1.32 3.00
N VAL A 63 15.65 1.94 1.84
CA VAL A 63 14.30 2.40 1.45
C VAL A 63 13.36 1.21 1.22
N ILE A 64 13.83 0.18 0.52
CA ILE A 64 13.08 -1.06 0.28
C ILE A 64 12.75 -1.74 1.60
N ASP A 65 13.69 -1.83 2.54
CA ASP A 65 13.48 -2.46 3.83
C ASP A 65 12.45 -1.71 4.68
N LYS A 66 12.47 -0.37 4.66
CA LYS A 66 11.40 0.43 5.30
C LYS A 66 10.04 0.15 4.68
N CYS A 67 9.95 -0.02 3.36
CA CYS A 67 8.70 -0.40 2.69
C CYS A 67 8.26 -1.83 3.06
N ARG A 68 9.18 -2.79 3.09
CA ARG A 68 8.91 -4.17 3.52
C ARG A 68 8.39 -4.23 4.95
N GLN A 69 8.98 -3.48 5.88
CA GLN A 69 8.49 -3.41 7.26
C GLN A 69 7.03 -2.96 7.35
N LYS A 70 6.59 -2.04 6.48
CA LYS A 70 5.17 -1.62 6.42
C LYS A 70 4.27 -2.76 5.92
N LEU A 71 4.71 -3.49 4.90
CA LEU A 71 3.99 -4.65 4.37
C LEU A 71 3.92 -5.79 5.39
N ASP A 72 5.00 -6.06 6.09
CA ASP A 72 5.05 -7.06 7.14
C ASP A 72 4.13 -6.68 8.30
N LYS A 73 4.14 -5.42 8.72
CA LYS A 73 3.21 -4.94 9.74
C LYS A 73 1.75 -5.14 9.31
N TRP A 74 1.40 -4.72 8.09
CA TRP A 74 0.07 -4.92 7.53
C TRP A 74 -0.32 -6.41 7.52
N ARG A 75 0.59 -7.28 7.07
CA ARG A 75 0.39 -8.73 7.06
C ARG A 75 0.08 -9.28 8.46
N HIS A 76 0.88 -8.90 9.46
CA HIS A 76 0.67 -9.37 10.84
C HIS A 76 -0.67 -8.87 11.40
N GLU A 77 -1.03 -7.61 11.15
CA GLU A 77 -2.30 -7.03 11.61
C GLU A 77 -3.52 -7.72 10.94
N CYS A 78 -3.42 -8.05 9.66
CA CYS A 78 -4.45 -8.81 8.95
C CYS A 78 -4.63 -10.22 9.55
N HIS A 79 -3.54 -10.96 9.75
CA HIS A 79 -3.62 -12.29 10.38
C HIS A 79 -4.23 -12.22 11.77
N ALA A 80 -3.77 -11.30 12.62
CA ALA A 80 -4.32 -11.12 13.96
C ALA A 80 -5.82 -10.76 13.95
N THR A 81 -6.27 -10.01 12.94
CA THR A 81 -7.69 -9.69 12.79
C THR A 81 -8.51 -10.91 12.42
N VAL A 82 -8.02 -11.76 11.50
CA VAL A 82 -8.66 -13.02 11.12
C VAL A 82 -8.74 -13.97 12.31
N ASP A 83 -7.64 -14.13 13.05
CA ASP A 83 -7.58 -15.01 14.22
C ASP A 83 -8.57 -14.56 15.31
N ARG A 84 -8.63 -13.26 15.58
CA ARG A 84 -9.60 -12.70 16.53
C ARG A 84 -11.04 -12.99 16.10
N PHE A 85 -11.36 -12.75 14.82
CA PHE A 85 -12.70 -13.01 14.31
C PHE A 85 -13.08 -14.49 14.39
N TYR A 86 -12.13 -15.39 14.08
CA TYR A 86 -12.33 -16.83 14.24
C TYR A 86 -12.64 -17.20 15.70
N GLU A 87 -11.85 -16.70 16.65
CA GLU A 87 -12.03 -16.98 18.07
C GLU A 87 -13.39 -16.47 18.58
N GLU A 88 -13.80 -15.26 18.17
CA GLU A 88 -15.12 -14.71 18.48
C GLU A 88 -16.25 -15.63 17.98
N LYS A 89 -16.10 -16.19 16.76
CA LYS A 89 -17.09 -17.12 16.19
C LYS A 89 -17.10 -18.47 16.89
N CYS A 90 -15.95 -18.96 17.34
CA CYS A 90 -15.87 -20.16 18.16
C CYS A 90 -16.61 -19.98 19.50
N GLN A 91 -16.44 -18.83 20.15
CA GLN A 91 -17.14 -18.50 21.38
C GLN A 91 -18.65 -18.37 21.16
N GLU A 92 -19.08 -17.71 20.08
CA GLU A 92 -20.50 -17.63 19.68
C GLU A 92 -21.09 -19.02 19.45
N LEU A 93 -20.38 -19.90 18.75
CA LEU A 93 -20.80 -21.28 18.49
C LEU A 93 -20.95 -22.06 19.80
N GLN A 94 -19.94 -21.99 20.68
CA GLN A 94 -19.96 -22.67 21.97
C GLN A 94 -21.16 -22.21 22.82
N GLN A 95 -21.39 -20.90 22.89
CA GLN A 95 -22.51 -20.33 23.65
C GLN A 95 -23.85 -20.84 23.11
N ARG A 96 -24.06 -20.79 21.79
CA ARG A 96 -25.29 -21.30 21.15
C ARG A 96 -25.51 -22.78 21.39
N CYS A 97 -24.44 -23.60 21.34
CA CYS A 97 -24.50 -25.02 21.68
C CYS A 97 -24.97 -25.23 23.11
N VAL A 98 -24.35 -24.54 24.08
CA VAL A 98 -24.68 -24.64 25.50
C VAL A 98 -26.13 -24.22 25.77
N GLU A 99 -26.58 -23.11 25.16
CA GLU A 99 -27.94 -22.62 25.29
C GLU A 99 -28.97 -23.63 24.78
N LYS A 100 -28.80 -24.12 23.54
CA LYS A 100 -29.73 -25.10 22.96
C LYS A 100 -29.81 -26.38 23.79
N VAL A 101 -28.67 -26.94 24.19
CA VAL A 101 -28.64 -28.14 25.04
C VAL A 101 -29.27 -27.84 26.41
N GLY A 102 -29.00 -26.66 26.97
CA GLY A 102 -29.60 -26.19 28.21
C GLY A 102 -31.13 -26.11 28.17
N GLU A 103 -31.70 -25.59 27.09
CA GLU A 103 -33.15 -25.55 26.87
C GLU A 103 -33.76 -26.95 26.84
N LYS A 104 -33.14 -27.91 26.14
CA LYS A 104 -33.64 -29.30 26.11
C LYS A 104 -33.57 -29.94 27.49
N ARG A 105 -32.49 -29.71 28.25
CA ARG A 105 -32.38 -30.18 29.65
C ARG A 105 -33.46 -29.57 30.55
N LYS A 106 -33.77 -28.28 30.40
CA LYS A 106 -34.85 -27.62 31.16
C LYS A 106 -36.22 -28.24 30.85
N LYS A 107 -36.55 -28.44 29.57
CA LYS A 107 -37.79 -29.11 29.16
C LYS A 107 -37.89 -30.53 29.71
N LEU A 108 -36.80 -31.30 29.64
CA LEU A 108 -36.76 -32.66 30.21
C LEU A 108 -36.94 -32.65 31.73
N HIS A 109 -36.38 -31.67 32.43
CA HIS A 109 -36.57 -31.52 33.88
C HIS A 109 -38.02 -31.18 34.23
N GLN A 110 -38.65 -30.24 33.52
CA GLN A 110 -40.06 -29.90 33.70
C GLN A 110 -40.98 -31.12 33.47
N LEU A 111 -40.67 -31.91 32.44
CA LEU A 111 -41.39 -33.15 32.16
C LEU A 111 -41.30 -34.15 33.32
N LYS A 112 -40.10 -34.32 33.90
CA LYS A 112 -39.88 -35.19 35.07
C LYS A 112 -40.69 -34.71 36.29
N LEU A 113 -40.74 -33.41 36.53
CA LEU A 113 -41.54 -32.85 37.63
C LEU A 113 -43.03 -33.13 37.44
N LYS A 114 -43.55 -32.90 36.22
CA LYS A 114 -44.96 -33.15 35.90
C LYS A 114 -45.33 -34.64 36.02
N ILE A 115 -44.45 -35.53 35.58
CA ILE A 115 -44.65 -36.99 35.77
C ILE A 115 -44.73 -37.35 37.26
N ASN A 116 -43.81 -36.82 38.08
CA ASN A 116 -43.80 -37.11 39.52
C ASN A 116 -45.06 -36.59 40.23
N GLU A 117 -45.56 -35.43 39.82
CA GLU A 117 -46.79 -34.85 40.34
C GLU A 117 -48.01 -35.74 40.03
N LEU A 118 -48.18 -36.13 38.77
CA LEU A 118 -49.26 -37.04 38.34
C LEU A 118 -49.19 -38.41 39.05
N ILE A 119 -47.99 -38.95 39.28
CA ILE A 119 -47.80 -40.20 40.03
C ILE A 119 -48.24 -40.02 41.50
N ARG A 120 -47.88 -38.90 42.14
CA ARG A 120 -48.22 -38.62 43.53
C ARG A 120 -49.73 -38.47 43.72
N GLU A 121 -50.39 -37.80 42.80
CA GLU A 121 -51.83 -37.52 42.85
C GLU A 121 -52.69 -38.71 42.40
N GLN A 122 -52.11 -39.66 41.65
CA GLN A 122 -52.81 -40.83 41.08
C GLN A 122 -53.98 -40.47 40.14
N GLU A 123 -54.01 -39.24 39.63
CA GLU A 123 -55.09 -38.68 38.79
C GLU A 123 -54.65 -38.44 37.34
N ALA A 124 -53.71 -39.25 36.83
CA ALA A 124 -53.26 -39.10 35.44
C ALA A 124 -54.39 -39.41 34.45
N THR A 125 -54.71 -38.44 33.58
CA THR A 125 -55.66 -38.66 32.48
C THR A 125 -54.98 -39.28 31.26
N HIS A 126 -55.78 -39.86 30.36
CA HIS A 126 -55.27 -40.32 29.07
C HIS A 126 -54.63 -39.18 28.26
N ASP A 127 -55.21 -37.98 28.33
CA ASP A 127 -54.72 -36.80 27.63
C ASP A 127 -53.36 -36.33 28.19
N ASP A 128 -53.16 -36.41 29.51
CA ASP A 128 -51.86 -36.15 30.12
C ASP A 128 -50.79 -37.10 29.58
N ILE A 129 -51.10 -38.41 29.53
CA ILE A 129 -50.16 -39.43 29.00
C ILE A 129 -49.83 -39.15 27.53
N CYS A 130 -50.84 -38.85 26.70
CA CYS A 130 -50.64 -38.50 25.30
C CYS A 130 -49.76 -37.25 25.14
N SER A 131 -50.02 -36.20 25.91
CA SER A 131 -49.25 -34.95 25.90
C SER A 131 -47.80 -35.15 26.33
N LEU A 132 -47.56 -35.93 27.39
CA LEU A 132 -46.22 -36.29 27.86
C LEU A 132 -45.47 -37.10 26.80
N LYS A 133 -46.11 -38.09 26.18
CA LYS A 133 -45.51 -38.93 25.13
C LYS A 133 -45.14 -38.12 23.89
N ALA A 134 -46.00 -37.18 23.48
CA ALA A 134 -45.68 -36.25 22.39
C ALA A 134 -44.44 -35.41 22.71
N THR A 135 -44.38 -34.82 23.91
CA THR A 135 -43.24 -34.02 24.35
C THR A 135 -41.94 -34.82 24.41
N ILE A 136 -41.98 -36.08 24.87
CA ILE A 136 -40.82 -36.99 24.88
C ILE A 136 -40.32 -37.23 23.45
N ASN A 137 -41.22 -37.52 22.52
CA ASN A 137 -40.86 -37.78 21.13
C ASN A 137 -40.27 -36.53 20.46
N ASP A 138 -40.80 -35.34 20.74
CA ASP A 138 -40.26 -34.09 20.23
C ASP A 138 -38.85 -33.82 20.77
N ILE A 139 -38.63 -33.98 22.09
CA ILE A 139 -37.28 -33.83 22.67
C ILE A 139 -36.31 -34.84 22.07
N LYS A 140 -36.75 -36.09 21.87
CA LYS A 140 -35.91 -37.14 21.27
C LYS A 140 -35.50 -36.78 19.84
N ARG A 141 -36.47 -36.40 19.00
CA ARG A 141 -36.19 -35.95 17.62
C ARG A 141 -35.22 -34.78 17.58
N ASP A 142 -35.39 -33.81 18.47
CA ASP A 142 -34.51 -32.65 18.54
C ASP A 142 -33.08 -33.01 18.97
N VAL A 143 -32.92 -33.99 19.87
CA VAL A 143 -31.60 -34.51 20.28
C VAL A 143 -30.94 -35.27 19.14
N ASP A 144 -31.68 -36.18 18.50
CA ASP A 144 -31.18 -36.98 17.38
C ASP A 144 -30.72 -36.05 16.23
N GLN A 145 -31.52 -35.02 15.89
CA GLN A 145 -31.15 -34.03 14.87
C GLN A 145 -29.90 -33.22 15.23
N PHE A 146 -29.70 -32.92 16.51
CA PHE A 146 -28.55 -32.16 16.98
C PHE A 146 -27.27 -33.02 17.01
N GLU A 147 -27.39 -34.32 17.32
CA GLU A 147 -26.26 -35.27 17.22
C GLU A 147 -25.84 -35.51 15.77
N GLU A 148 -26.80 -35.62 14.85
CA GLU A 148 -26.51 -35.86 13.43
C GLU A 148 -25.96 -34.61 12.71
N ASN A 149 -26.55 -33.44 12.95
CA ASN A 149 -26.30 -32.25 12.13
C ASN A 149 -25.58 -31.12 12.87
N GLY A 150 -25.52 -31.16 14.21
CA GLY A 150 -24.91 -30.11 15.02
C GLY A 150 -25.52 -28.72 14.78
N ILE A 151 -24.69 -27.69 14.88
CA ILE A 151 -25.02 -26.33 14.44
C ILE A 151 -24.41 -26.11 13.06
N VAL A 152 -25.26 -25.72 12.10
CA VAL A 152 -24.82 -25.34 10.75
C VAL A 152 -24.02 -24.04 10.83
N VAL A 153 -22.82 -24.06 10.27
CA VAL A 153 -21.93 -22.90 10.14
C VAL A 153 -21.59 -22.73 8.67
N ASP A 154 -22.08 -21.65 8.06
CA ASP A 154 -21.74 -21.27 6.70
C ASP A 154 -20.60 -20.24 6.74
N VAL A 155 -19.56 -20.47 5.94
CA VAL A 155 -18.37 -19.60 5.89
C VAL A 155 -18.14 -19.16 4.46
N ASP A 156 -18.26 -17.86 4.21
CA ASP A 156 -17.91 -17.25 2.95
C ASP A 156 -16.39 -17.08 2.79
N PRO A 157 -15.84 -17.23 1.58
CA PRO A 157 -14.42 -17.04 1.34
C PRO A 157 -13.99 -15.57 1.54
N LEU A 158 -12.82 -15.37 2.15
CA LEU A 158 -12.22 -14.05 2.26
C LEU A 158 -11.69 -13.58 0.89
N ILE A 159 -12.19 -12.44 0.41
CA ILE A 159 -11.76 -11.86 -0.87
C ILE A 159 -10.76 -10.72 -0.61
N ILE A 160 -9.53 -10.89 -1.10
CA ILE A 160 -8.48 -9.87 -1.03
C ILE A 160 -8.53 -9.02 -2.31
N ASN A 161 -8.81 -7.73 -2.15
CA ASN A 161 -8.81 -6.77 -3.25
C ASN A 161 -7.36 -6.35 -3.58
N GLN A 162 -7.01 -6.35 -4.87
CA GLN A 162 -5.67 -5.96 -5.35
C GLN A 162 -5.31 -4.50 -5.01
N ASN A 163 -6.31 -3.65 -4.76
CA ASN A 163 -6.12 -2.25 -4.41
C ASN A 163 -5.88 -2.02 -2.90
N LEU A 164 -5.75 -3.07 -2.09
CA LEU A 164 -5.48 -2.95 -0.65
C LEU A 164 -4.06 -2.46 -0.36
N VAL A 165 -3.12 -2.73 -1.27
CA VAL A 165 -1.74 -2.28 -1.17
C VAL A 165 -1.37 -1.59 -2.48
N TYR A 166 -1.05 -0.30 -2.39
CA TYR A 166 -0.59 0.49 -3.53
C TYR A 166 0.90 0.78 -3.40
N ILE A 167 1.65 0.48 -4.45
CA ILE A 167 3.05 0.86 -4.59
C ILE A 167 3.11 1.90 -5.68
N GLU A 168 3.39 3.14 -5.30
CA GLU A 168 3.46 4.24 -6.25
C GLU A 168 4.71 4.12 -7.13
N GLN A 169 4.52 4.30 -8.44
CA GLN A 169 5.63 4.48 -9.36
C GLN A 169 6.06 5.95 -9.32
N TRP A 170 7.34 6.21 -9.08
CA TRP A 170 7.87 7.57 -9.20
C TRP A 170 7.74 8.05 -10.64
N THR A 171 6.89 9.06 -10.85
CA THR A 171 6.83 9.79 -12.12
C THR A 171 8.06 10.68 -12.21
N SER A 172 9.07 10.24 -12.95
CA SER A 172 10.16 11.11 -13.37
C SER A 172 9.62 12.08 -14.42
N ASN A 173 9.70 13.38 -14.15
CA ASN A 173 9.68 14.35 -15.25
C ASN A 173 11.02 14.20 -15.96
N GLU A 174 11.02 13.61 -17.15
CA GLU A 174 12.23 13.49 -17.97
C GLU A 174 12.86 14.88 -18.16
N LEU A 175 14.19 14.95 -18.04
CA LEU A 175 14.94 16.19 -18.18
C LEU A 175 14.82 16.70 -19.63
N ASP A 176 13.97 17.72 -19.86
CA ASP A 176 13.84 18.33 -21.19
C ASP A 176 14.98 19.31 -21.48
N ILE A 177 16.07 18.77 -22.02
CA ILE A 177 17.24 19.53 -22.48
C ILE A 177 16.99 20.33 -23.76
N SER A 178 15.83 20.17 -24.41
CA SER A 178 15.47 20.98 -25.59
C SER A 178 15.28 22.46 -25.23
N THR A 179 15.17 22.78 -23.95
CA THR A 179 15.14 24.16 -23.44
C THR A 179 16.50 24.89 -23.52
N LEU A 180 17.60 24.18 -23.76
CA LEU A 180 18.95 24.78 -23.88
C LEU A 180 19.17 25.47 -25.24
N SER A 181 19.90 26.59 -25.21
CA SER A 181 20.18 27.39 -26.41
C SER A 181 21.10 26.67 -27.41
N SER A 182 20.89 26.95 -28.71
CA SER A 182 21.51 26.28 -29.87
C SER A 182 23.04 26.02 -29.80
N PRO A 183 23.89 26.94 -29.30
CA PRO A 183 25.35 26.69 -29.25
C PRO A 183 25.74 25.48 -28.39
N TYR A 184 24.91 25.12 -27.41
CA TYR A 184 25.20 24.08 -26.43
C TYR A 184 24.57 22.71 -26.79
N ARG A 185 23.69 22.67 -27.80
CA ARG A 185 23.09 21.42 -28.30
C ARG A 185 24.09 20.55 -29.08
N MET A 186 25.11 21.14 -29.72
CA MET A 186 26.07 20.40 -30.55
C MET A 186 27.20 19.70 -29.76
N VAL A 187 27.52 20.14 -28.54
CA VAL A 187 28.66 19.60 -27.79
C VAL A 187 28.35 18.22 -27.18
N PHE A 188 27.08 17.92 -26.86
CA PHE A 188 26.71 16.68 -26.19
C PHE A 188 26.45 15.47 -27.10
N LEU A 189 26.26 15.66 -28.42
CA LEU A 189 26.05 14.55 -29.36
C LEU A 189 27.31 13.67 -29.56
N TYR A 190 28.49 14.13 -29.14
CA TYR A 190 29.75 13.40 -29.28
C TYR A 190 30.32 12.85 -27.95
N GLY A 191 29.67 13.10 -26.80
CA GLY A 191 30.20 12.74 -25.48
C GLY A 191 29.63 11.48 -24.83
N PHE A 192 28.53 10.91 -25.36
CA PHE A 192 27.80 9.80 -24.71
C PHE A 192 27.93 8.44 -25.39
N THR A 193 28.70 8.31 -26.48
CA THR A 193 28.83 7.02 -27.19
C THR A 193 29.85 6.05 -26.58
N THR A 194 30.49 6.39 -25.46
CA THR A 194 31.46 5.51 -24.79
C THR A 194 31.24 5.46 -23.28
N ASN A 195 30.17 4.79 -22.82
CA ASN A 195 30.14 4.00 -21.57
C ASN A 195 28.72 3.56 -21.18
N PHE A 196 28.05 2.79 -22.03
CA PHE A 196 27.01 1.85 -21.56
C PHE A 196 27.08 0.58 -22.43
N GLY A 197 28.20 -0.11 -22.28
CA GLY A 197 28.40 -1.45 -22.83
C GLY A 197 27.94 -2.51 -21.83
N MET A 198 26.83 -3.17 -22.17
CA MET A 198 26.53 -4.58 -21.92
C MET A 198 26.59 -5.11 -20.47
N ILE A 199 25.41 -5.32 -19.89
CA ILE A 199 25.11 -6.59 -19.20
C ILE A 199 23.79 -7.10 -19.81
N GLN A 200 23.89 -7.82 -20.92
CA GLN A 200 22.82 -8.69 -21.39
C GLN A 200 23.05 -10.09 -20.82
N ASN A 201 21.98 -10.60 -20.23
CA ASN A 201 21.84 -11.93 -19.67
C ASN A 201 22.31 -13.04 -20.60
N GLY A 202 23.02 -14.01 -20.04
CA GLY A 202 23.23 -15.30 -20.67
C GLY A 202 23.84 -16.31 -19.71
N HIS A 203 23.06 -17.29 -19.28
CA HIS A 203 23.38 -18.71 -19.03
C HIS A 203 22.03 -19.37 -18.64
N ASN A 204 21.32 -20.10 -19.51
CA ASN A 204 21.55 -21.47 -20.00
C ASN A 204 21.95 -22.44 -18.87
N GLN A 205 21.02 -23.23 -18.33
CA GLN A 205 20.64 -24.58 -18.77
C GLN A 205 19.49 -25.12 -17.92
#